data_AF-A0A0B1RW31-F1
#
_entry.id   AF-A0A0B1RW31-F1
#
_cell.length_a   1.000
_cell.length_b   1.000
_cell.length_c   1.000
_cell.angle_alpha   90.00
_cell.angle_beta   90.00
_cell.angle_gamma   90.00
#
_symmetry.space_group_name_H-M   'P 1'
#
loop_
_entity.id
_entity.type
_entity.pdbx_description
1 polymer ?
#
loop_
_entity_poly.entity_id
_entity_poly.type
_entity_poly.pdbx_seq_one_letter_code
_entity_poly.pdbx_strand_id
1 'polypeptide(L)'
;MKRQNDEQAQSGTAPKQSRLISLENEIDLDKLLERKSIHENEANKAHALAAQKHLDLLEQKEKVESFVTECMSVKNVKVVSCKKCDYIAQKQSDMCKNEGHTVTYATAEKRFFKCGSCKKRTVVFALLPTKPCKHCNAKAMDSSGNER
;
A
#
# COMPACT_ATOMS: atom_id res chain seq x y z
N MET A 1 42.74 34.01 23.03
CA MET A 1 43.57 33.98 24.26
C MET A 1 43.73 32.54 24.71
N LYS A 2 44.98 32.05 24.71
CA LYS A 2 45.61 30.97 25.51
C LYS A 2 44.69 29.82 25.99
N ARG A 3 44.99 28.55 25.69
CA ARG A 3 46.16 27.85 26.25
C ARG A 3 46.53 26.61 25.40
N GLN A 4 47.80 26.55 25.02
CA GLN A 4 48.52 25.30 24.71
C GLN A 4 48.73 24.53 26.02
N ASN A 5 48.78 23.19 25.95
CA ASN A 5 49.66 22.43 26.83
C ASN A 5 50.18 21.21 26.07
N ASP A 6 51.50 21.21 25.90
CA ASP A 6 52.34 20.14 25.40
C ASP A 6 52.81 19.26 26.59
N GLU A 7 53.38 18.10 26.27
CA GLU A 7 54.16 17.21 27.15
C GLU A 7 53.39 16.47 28.29
N GLN A 8 53.61 15.19 28.59
CA GLN A 8 54.70 14.26 28.29
C GLN A 8 54.24 12.81 28.57
N ALA A 9 54.95 11.87 27.96
CA ALA A 9 54.77 10.42 28.05
C ALA A 9 54.72 9.86 29.48
N GLN A 10 53.86 8.85 29.70
CA GLN A 10 54.10 7.80 30.70
C GLN A 10 53.49 6.48 30.25
N SER A 11 54.35 5.46 30.35
CA SER A 11 54.21 4.04 30.03
C SER A 11 52.89 3.40 30.45
N GLY A 12 52.20 2.78 29.50
CA GLY A 12 51.08 1.89 29.75
C GLY A 12 51.20 0.64 28.86
N THR A 13 51.39 -0.50 29.51
CA THR A 13 51.56 -1.84 28.95
C THR A 13 50.54 -2.17 27.85
N ALA A 14 51.02 -2.67 26.71
CA ALA A 14 50.19 -3.12 25.59
C ALA A 14 49.10 -4.12 26.04
N PRO A 15 47.84 -3.97 25.57
CA PRO A 15 46.83 -4.99 25.82
C PRO A 15 47.28 -6.28 25.13
N LYS A 16 47.14 -7.40 25.84
CA LYS A 16 47.42 -8.74 25.34
C LYS A 16 46.57 -8.98 24.08
N GLN A 17 47.15 -8.74 22.91
CA GLN A 17 46.62 -9.27 21.66
C GLN A 17 46.60 -10.78 21.83
N SER A 18 45.40 -11.34 21.99
CA SER A 18 45.19 -12.77 21.86
C SER A 18 45.85 -13.19 20.56
N ARG A 19 46.84 -14.09 20.62
CA ARG A 19 47.49 -14.63 19.44
C ARG A 19 46.41 -15.19 18.54
N LEU A 20 45.98 -14.42 17.55
CA LEU A 20 45.37 -14.96 16.36
C LEU A 20 46.49 -15.78 15.74
N ILE A 21 46.41 -17.08 15.94
CA ILE A 21 47.26 -18.03 15.24
C ILE A 21 46.96 -17.77 13.77
N SER A 22 47.89 -17.13 13.06
CA SER A 22 47.88 -17.08 11.60
C SER A 22 47.92 -18.53 11.15
N LEU A 23 46.76 -19.09 10.82
CA LEU A 23 46.65 -20.36 10.11
C LEU A 23 47.13 -20.10 8.69
N GLU A 24 48.45 -19.97 8.53
CA GLU A 24 49.09 -19.99 7.22
C GLU A 24 49.00 -21.43 6.69
N ASN A 25 47.96 -21.66 5.90
CA ASN A 25 48.01 -22.42 4.65
C ASN A 25 48.30 -23.93 4.70
N GLU A 26 47.46 -24.72 5.38
CA GLU A 26 47.24 -26.13 4.97
C GLU A 26 45.77 -26.47 4.72
N ILE A 27 44.85 -25.62 5.18
CA ILE A 27 43.44 -25.71 4.80
C ILE A 27 43.25 -24.67 3.73
N ASP A 28 43.06 -25.13 2.50
CA ASP A 28 42.73 -24.30 1.35
C ASP A 28 41.37 -23.63 1.62
N LEU A 29 41.43 -22.43 2.20
CA LEU A 29 40.27 -21.71 2.73
C LEU A 29 39.25 -21.47 1.62
N ASP A 30 39.74 -21.23 0.41
CA ASP A 30 38.92 -21.07 -0.79
C ASP A 30 38.13 -22.36 -1.09
N LYS A 31 38.76 -23.54 -0.99
CA LYS A 31 38.06 -24.83 -1.16
C LYS A 31 37.07 -25.13 -0.03
N LEU A 32 37.31 -24.61 1.18
CA LEU A 32 36.38 -24.78 2.30
C LEU A 32 35.16 -23.87 2.16
N LEU A 33 35.34 -22.66 1.63
CA LEU A 33 34.26 -21.72 1.29
C LEU A 33 33.40 -22.24 0.14
N GLU A 34 34.00 -22.91 -0.85
CA GLU A 34 33.30 -23.52 -1.99
C GLU A 34 32.57 -24.83 -1.64
N ARG A 35 32.82 -25.39 -0.45
CA ARG A 35 32.24 -26.66 -0.04
C ARG A 35 30.74 -26.53 0.25
N LYS A 36 29.95 -26.92 -0.72
CA LYS A 36 28.50 -27.00 -0.65
C LYS A 36 28.03 -28.16 0.23
N SER A 37 26.93 -27.95 0.96
CA SER A 37 26.31 -29.01 1.77
C SER A 37 25.70 -30.09 0.88
N ILE A 38 25.75 -31.34 1.33
CA ILE A 38 25.18 -32.50 0.62
C ILE A 38 23.67 -32.29 0.36
N HIS A 39 22.98 -31.53 1.22
CA HIS A 39 21.54 -31.25 1.12
C HIS A 39 21.24 -29.81 0.68
N GLU A 40 22.19 -29.08 0.11
CA GLU A 40 21.97 -27.70 -0.35
C GLU A 40 20.79 -27.60 -1.32
N ASN A 41 20.63 -28.57 -2.22
CA ASN A 41 19.53 -28.57 -3.18
C ASN A 41 18.16 -28.72 -2.49
N GLU A 42 18.07 -29.54 -1.43
CA GLU A 42 16.82 -29.69 -0.66
C GLU A 42 16.51 -28.43 0.15
N ALA A 43 17.51 -27.84 0.80
CA ALA A 43 17.36 -26.56 1.50
C ALA A 43 16.91 -25.46 0.53
N ASN A 44 17.54 -25.35 -0.64
CA ASN A 44 17.17 -24.37 -1.66
C ASN A 44 15.73 -24.58 -2.17
N LYS A 45 15.29 -25.83 -2.35
CA LYS A 45 13.90 -26.13 -2.71
C LYS A 45 12.93 -25.71 -1.62
N ALA A 46 13.23 -25.98 -0.35
CA ALA A 46 12.40 -25.54 0.77
C ALA A 46 12.28 -24.01 0.82
N HIS A 47 13.39 -23.30 0.64
CA HIS A 47 13.41 -21.84 0.55
C HIS A 47 12.62 -21.32 -0.66
N ALA A 48 12.80 -21.92 -1.83
CA ALA A 48 12.07 -21.55 -3.03
C ALA A 48 10.55 -21.74 -2.87
N LEU A 49 10.11 -22.84 -2.27
CA LEU A 49 8.70 -23.09 -1.99
C LEU A 49 8.12 -22.10 -0.98
N ALA A 50 8.87 -21.74 0.06
CA ALA A 50 8.45 -20.71 1.02
C ALA A 50 8.34 -19.33 0.35
N ALA A 51 9.30 -18.98 -0.51
CA ALA A 51 9.28 -17.75 -1.29
C ALA A 51 8.10 -17.72 -2.26
N GLN A 52 7.85 -18.80 -3.02
CA GLN A 52 6.72 -18.90 -3.93
C GLN A 52 5.39 -18.67 -3.22
N LYS A 53 5.15 -19.35 -2.09
CA LYS A 53 3.93 -19.14 -1.29
C LYS A 53 3.76 -17.68 -0.85
N HIS A 54 4.85 -17.01 -0.50
CA HIS A 54 4.80 -15.60 -0.13
C HIS A 54 4.47 -14.71 -1.34
N LEU A 55 5.10 -14.97 -2.49
CA LEU A 55 4.86 -14.23 -3.73
C LEU A 55 3.42 -14.43 -4.23
N ASP A 56 2.88 -15.64 -4.17
CA ASP A 56 1.49 -15.94 -4.56
C ASP A 56 0.49 -15.08 -3.77
N LEU A 57 0.73 -14.89 -2.47
CA LEU A 57 -0.10 -14.04 -1.61
C LEU A 57 0.02 -12.55 -2.00
N LEU A 58 1.22 -12.10 -2.34
CA LEU A 58 1.47 -10.73 -2.77
C LEU A 58 0.83 -10.44 -4.14
N GLU A 59 0.96 -11.36 -5.10
CA GLU A 59 0.35 -11.23 -6.43
C GLU A 59 -1.18 -11.14 -6.35
N GLN A 60 -1.80 -11.95 -5.49
CA GLN A 60 -3.25 -11.87 -5.26
C GLN A 60 -3.66 -10.51 -4.71
N LYS A 61 -2.86 -9.94 -3.79
CA LYS A 61 -3.10 -8.61 -3.23
C LYS A 61 -2.95 -7.53 -4.30
N GLU A 62 -1.89 -7.59 -5.08
CA GLU A 62 -1.62 -6.64 -6.17
C GLU A 62 -2.73 -6.66 -7.23
N LYS A 63 -3.23 -7.85 -7.60
CA LYS A 63 -4.32 -7.99 -8.56
C LYS A 63 -5.60 -7.29 -8.12
N VAL A 64 -5.89 -7.29 -6.82
CA VAL A 64 -7.04 -6.57 -6.27
C VAL A 64 -6.79 -5.06 -6.29
N GLU A 65 -5.59 -4.60 -5.94
CA GLU A 65 -5.23 -3.19 -5.93
C GLU A 65 -5.23 -2.57 -7.34
N SER A 66 -4.70 -3.29 -8.33
CA SER A 66 -4.71 -2.87 -9.74
C SER A 66 -6.13 -2.79 -10.27
N PHE A 67 -6.96 -3.82 -10.04
CA PHE A 67 -8.36 -3.80 -10.44
C PHE A 67 -9.13 -2.62 -9.83
N VAL A 68 -8.92 -2.33 -8.55
CA VAL A 68 -9.55 -1.21 -7.85
C VAL A 68 -9.11 0.12 -8.45
N THR A 69 -7.82 0.29 -8.74
CA THR A 69 -7.27 1.52 -9.31
C THR A 69 -7.75 1.75 -10.75
N GLU A 70 -7.79 0.70 -11.57
CA GLU A 70 -8.19 0.75 -12.98
C GLU A 70 -9.70 0.90 -13.18
N CYS A 71 -10.50 0.37 -12.25
CA CYS A 71 -11.97 0.45 -12.34
C CYS A 71 -12.45 1.91 -12.24
N MET A 72 -12.73 2.52 -13.39
CA MET A 72 -13.33 3.86 -13.50
C MET A 72 -14.80 3.88 -13.08
N SER A 73 -15.48 2.74 -13.17
CA SER A 73 -16.86 2.58 -12.72
C SER A 73 -17.13 1.18 -12.16
N VAL A 74 -18.01 1.11 -11.17
CA VAL A 74 -18.52 -0.16 -10.63
C VAL A 74 -19.93 -0.36 -11.16
N LYS A 75 -20.10 -1.35 -12.03
CA LYS A 75 -21.39 -1.72 -12.61
C LYS A 75 -22.23 -2.50 -11.59
N ASN A 76 -23.55 -2.48 -11.79
CA ASN A 76 -24.51 -3.28 -11.05
C ASN A 76 -24.57 -3.03 -9.52
N VAL A 77 -24.46 -1.78 -9.09
CA VAL A 77 -24.58 -1.42 -7.67
C VAL A 77 -26.06 -1.23 -7.31
N LYS A 78 -26.50 -1.88 -6.23
CA LYS A 78 -27.82 -1.65 -5.64
C LYS A 78 -27.86 -0.24 -5.04
N VAL A 79 -28.80 0.57 -5.49
CA VAL A 79 -29.02 1.95 -5.05
C VAL A 79 -30.45 2.15 -4.59
N VAL A 80 -30.61 3.16 -3.75
CA VAL A 80 -31.86 3.64 -3.20
C VAL A 80 -32.13 5.02 -3.79
N SER A 81 -33.30 5.19 -4.40
CA SER A 81 -33.82 6.48 -4.83
C SER A 81 -34.97 6.91 -3.93
N CYS A 82 -34.91 8.12 -3.39
CA CYS A 82 -35.98 8.66 -2.54
C CYS A 82 -36.98 9.46 -3.37
N LYS A 83 -38.27 9.10 -3.33
CA LYS A 83 -39.32 9.79 -4.09
C LYS A 83 -39.62 11.22 -3.59
N LYS A 84 -39.39 11.48 -2.30
CA LYS A 84 -39.64 12.81 -1.69
C LYS A 84 -38.46 13.77 -1.88
N CYS A 85 -37.22 13.29 -1.71
CA CYS A 85 -36.02 14.12 -1.73
C CYS A 85 -35.27 14.09 -3.08
N ASP A 86 -35.69 13.23 -4.00
CA ASP A 86 -35.12 13.03 -5.33
C ASP A 86 -33.57 12.91 -5.32
N TYR A 87 -33.06 12.07 -4.41
CA TYR A 87 -31.65 11.69 -4.37
C TYR A 87 -31.48 10.20 -4.65
N ILE A 88 -30.30 9.86 -5.19
CA ILE A 88 -29.86 8.48 -5.41
C ILE A 88 -28.61 8.23 -4.59
N ALA A 89 -28.62 7.19 -3.77
CA ALA A 89 -27.47 6.78 -2.96
C ALA A 89 -27.42 5.27 -2.77
N GLN A 90 -26.26 4.72 -2.39
CA GLN A 90 -26.13 3.28 -2.13
C GLN A 90 -26.92 2.82 -0.89
N LYS A 91 -27.15 3.73 0.07
CA LYS A 91 -27.94 3.49 1.28
C LYS A 91 -28.92 4.64 1.47
N GLN A 92 -30.08 4.34 2.06
CA GLN A 92 -31.03 5.36 2.49
C GLN A 92 -30.38 6.24 3.56
N SER A 93 -30.55 7.56 3.44
CA SER A 93 -30.06 8.51 4.44
C SER A 93 -30.83 8.33 5.75
N ASP A 94 -30.17 8.59 6.88
CA ASP A 94 -30.82 8.39 8.19
C ASP A 94 -31.97 9.37 8.42
N MET A 95 -31.85 10.60 7.90
CA MET A 95 -32.95 11.56 7.80
C MET A 95 -34.19 10.95 7.12
N CYS A 96 -34.01 10.38 5.93
CA CYS A 96 -35.13 9.80 5.17
C CYS A 96 -35.69 8.53 5.79
N LYS A 97 -34.92 7.81 6.62
CA LYS A 97 -35.46 6.70 7.43
C LYS A 97 -36.32 7.24 8.56
N ASN A 98 -35.82 8.23 9.30
CA ASN A 98 -36.49 8.82 10.45
C ASN A 98 -37.81 9.51 10.06
N GLU A 99 -37.84 10.19 8.91
CA GLU A 99 -39.02 10.87 8.37
C GLU A 99 -39.96 9.93 7.59
N GLY A 100 -39.65 8.63 7.49
CA GLY A 100 -40.49 7.63 6.83
C GLY A 100 -40.68 7.91 5.33
N HIS A 101 -39.62 8.28 4.61
CA HIS A 101 -39.72 8.57 3.19
C HIS A 101 -39.87 7.31 2.35
N THR A 102 -40.75 7.37 1.34
CA THR A 102 -40.90 6.30 0.35
C THR A 102 -39.67 6.25 -0.56
N VAL A 103 -39.01 5.09 -0.61
CA VAL A 103 -37.82 4.86 -1.42
C VAL A 103 -38.03 3.69 -2.40
N THR A 104 -37.32 3.73 -3.51
CA THR A 104 -37.26 2.64 -4.50
C THR A 104 -35.85 2.09 -4.58
N TYR A 105 -35.74 0.78 -4.85
CA TYR A 105 -34.46 0.12 -5.05
C TYR A 105 -34.26 -0.09 -6.55
N ALA A 106 -33.08 0.26 -7.05
CA ALA A 106 -32.70 0.09 -8.44
C ALA A 106 -31.23 -0.35 -8.53
N THR A 107 -30.83 -0.78 -9.72
CA THR A 107 -29.44 -1.10 -10.02
C THR A 107 -28.87 0.02 -10.89
N ALA A 108 -27.72 0.58 -10.52
CA ALA A 108 -27.08 1.68 -11.24
C ALA A 108 -25.56 1.48 -11.34
N GLU A 109 -24.94 2.22 -12.25
CA GLU A 109 -23.48 2.28 -12.37
C GLU A 109 -22.93 3.36 -11.44
N LYS A 110 -22.02 2.97 -10.54
CA LYS A 110 -21.32 3.88 -9.64
C LYS A 110 -20.08 4.41 -10.32
N ARG A 111 -20.02 5.72 -10.53
CA ARG A 111 -18.91 6.43 -11.17
C ARG A 111 -18.20 7.33 -10.17
N PHE A 112 -16.90 7.52 -10.37
CA PHE A 112 -16.06 8.34 -9.50
C PHE A 112 -15.60 9.57 -10.26
N PHE A 113 -15.80 10.73 -9.64
CA PHE A 113 -15.36 12.01 -10.18
C PHE A 113 -14.46 12.71 -9.16
N LYS A 114 -13.56 13.55 -9.64
CA LYS A 114 -12.71 14.42 -8.85
C LYS A 114 -12.96 15.86 -9.24
N CYS A 115 -13.12 16.74 -8.26
CA CYS A 115 -13.28 18.15 -8.54
C CYS A 115 -11.96 18.74 -9.04
N GLY A 116 -11.98 19.44 -10.19
CA GLY A 116 -10.77 20.07 -10.74
C GLY A 116 -10.19 21.15 -9.83
N SER A 117 -11.03 21.89 -9.08
CA SER A 117 -10.60 22.99 -8.23
C SER A 117 -10.07 22.54 -6.86
N CYS A 118 -10.81 21.69 -6.15
CA CYS A 118 -10.45 21.30 -4.76
C CYS A 118 -9.89 19.87 -4.65
N LYS A 119 -9.78 19.14 -5.77
CA LYS A 119 -9.28 17.76 -5.86
C LYS A 119 -10.03 16.74 -5.00
N LYS A 120 -11.17 17.12 -4.39
CA LYS A 120 -12.00 16.19 -3.61
C LYS A 120 -12.83 15.31 -4.53
N ARG A 121 -12.95 14.05 -4.12
CA ARG A 121 -13.65 13.00 -4.85
C ARG A 121 -15.16 13.07 -4.57
N THR A 122 -15.96 12.71 -5.56
CA THR A 122 -17.42 12.64 -5.49
C THR A 122 -17.90 11.41 -6.25
N VAL A 123 -18.83 10.68 -5.64
CA VAL A 123 -19.46 9.52 -6.26
C VAL A 123 -20.80 9.93 -6.87
N VAL A 124 -21.06 9.46 -8.09
CA VAL A 124 -22.29 9.77 -8.84
C VAL A 124 -22.82 8.49 -9.47
N PHE A 125 -24.16 8.35 -9.50
CA PHE A 125 -24.86 7.21 -10.09
C PHE A 125 -25.49 7.52 -11.46
N ALA A 126 -25.28 8.75 -11.94
CA ALA A 126 -25.63 9.24 -13.26
C ALA A 126 -24.38 9.35 -14.16
N LEU A 127 -24.59 9.57 -15.45
CA LEU A 127 -23.51 9.71 -16.43
C LEU A 127 -22.50 10.80 -16.05
N LEU A 128 -23.02 11.95 -15.58
CA LEU A 128 -22.27 13.13 -15.15
C LEU A 128 -22.84 13.70 -13.84
N PRO A 129 -22.03 14.38 -13.01
CA PRO A 129 -22.49 15.09 -11.83
C PRO A 129 -23.42 16.26 -12.20
N THR A 130 -24.66 16.21 -11.74
CA THR A 130 -25.62 17.33 -11.85
C THR A 130 -25.44 18.36 -10.73
N LYS A 131 -24.98 17.92 -9.56
CA LYS A 131 -24.77 18.77 -8.38
C LYS A 131 -23.34 19.32 -8.35
N PRO A 132 -23.13 20.58 -7.95
CA PRO A 132 -21.79 21.16 -7.82
C PRO A 132 -21.00 20.51 -6.68
N CYS A 133 -19.69 20.77 -6.64
CA CYS A 133 -18.82 20.29 -5.56
C CYS A 133 -19.33 20.76 -4.18
N LYS A 134 -19.55 19.83 -3.24
CA LYS A 134 -19.99 20.17 -1.88
C LYS A 134 -19.01 21.04 -1.09
N HIS A 135 -17.75 21.11 -1.50
CA HIS A 135 -16.70 21.82 -0.75
C HIS A 135 -16.34 23.18 -1.32
N CYS A 136 -16.37 23.35 -2.63
CA CYS A 136 -15.98 24.61 -3.29
C CYS A 136 -17.02 25.13 -4.28
N ASN A 137 -18.17 24.47 -4.42
CA ASN A 137 -19.25 24.82 -5.35
C ASN A 137 -18.87 24.92 -6.84
N ALA A 138 -17.65 24.52 -7.21
CA ALA A 138 -17.23 24.42 -8.60
C ALA A 138 -18.00 23.31 -9.33
N LYS A 139 -18.29 23.54 -10.62
CA LYS A 139 -18.95 22.57 -11.52
C LYS A 139 -17.95 21.71 -12.30
N ALA A 140 -16.67 22.08 -12.32
CA ALA A 140 -15.63 21.33 -12.99
C ALA A 140 -15.36 20.00 -12.28
N MET A 141 -15.65 18.90 -12.97
CA MET A 141 -15.56 17.53 -12.47
C MET A 141 -14.89 16.65 -13.53
N ASP A 142 -13.78 16.05 -13.16
CA ASP A 142 -13.01 15.16 -14.01
C ASP A 142 -13.30 13.70 -13.62
N SER A 143 -13.35 12.79 -14.59
CA SER A 143 -13.45 11.35 -14.31
C SER A 143 -12.24 10.86 -13.53
N SER A 144 -12.45 9.99 -12.55
CA SER A 144 -11.37 9.42 -11.73
C SER A 144 -11.57 7.92 -11.51
N GLY A 145 -10.48 7.20 -11.20
CA GLY A 145 -10.53 5.78 -10.83
C GLY A 145 -11.09 5.54 -9.43
N ASN A 146 -11.41 4.28 -9.12
CA ASN A 146 -11.91 3.83 -7.81
C ASN A 146 -10.77 3.69 -6.78
N GLU A 147 -10.11 4.78 -6.42
CA GLU A 147 -9.12 4.82 -5.33
C GLU A 147 -9.81 4.78 -3.94
N ARG A 148 -9.20 4.05 -2.97
CA ARG A 148 -9.65 3.95 -1.56
C ARG A 148 -9.30 5.20 -0.76
#